data_AF-A0A2N5YU10-F1
#
_entry.id   AF-A0A2N5YU10-F1
#
_cell.length_a   1.000
_cell.length_b   1.000
_cell.length_c   1.000
_cell.angle_alpha   90.00
_cell.angle_beta   90.00
_cell.angle_gamma   90.00
#
_symmetry.space_group_name_H-M   'P 1'
#
loop_
_entity.id
_entity.type
_entity.pdbx_description
1 polymer ?
#
loop_
_entity_poly.entity_id
_entity_poly.type
_entity_poly.pdbx_seq_one_letter_code
_entity_poly.pdbx_strand_id
1 'polypeptide(L)'
;MYKDKSFISTFYKLLILLLTSFGLLTNTVFAYSNLYTTSINDSDNYSTIKYEKNLQFIDDTIKNVKTVDSIALPKTNSNMAFDYPVYYDAEDSLLFDFVRQKAYLYGNAIVIYESINLTADFIEMDFNTNEVYAYGIEDSLGNVNGKPLFTDNEENFEADTIRYNFRSKKGIIKEVTSEF
;
A
#
# COMPACT_ATOMS: atom_id res chain seq x y z
N MET A 1 -50.13 -11.87 -24.65
CA MET A 1 -48.74 -11.47 -24.90
C MET A 1 -47.84 -12.47 -24.18
N TYR A 2 -47.42 -13.53 -24.87
CA TYR A 2 -46.73 -14.68 -24.29
C TYR A 2 -45.25 -14.31 -24.12
N LYS A 3 -44.76 -14.10 -22.89
CA LYS A 3 -43.32 -13.92 -22.64
C LYS A 3 -42.64 -15.22 -23.05
N ASP A 4 -41.76 -15.10 -24.03
CA ASP A 4 -41.15 -16.24 -24.69
C ASP A 4 -40.29 -17.03 -23.69
N LYS A 5 -40.76 -18.22 -23.31
CA LYS A 5 -40.13 -19.07 -22.28
C LYS A 5 -38.67 -19.43 -22.65
N SER A 6 -38.34 -19.33 -23.94
CA SER A 6 -36.99 -19.49 -24.48
C SER A 6 -36.02 -18.40 -23.99
N PHE A 7 -36.47 -17.16 -23.87
CA PHE A 7 -35.63 -16.02 -23.46
C PHE A 7 -35.20 -16.14 -21.99
N ILE A 8 -36.14 -16.53 -21.13
CA ILE A 8 -35.91 -16.70 -19.69
C ILE A 8 -34.92 -17.85 -19.45
N SER A 9 -35.06 -18.96 -20.17
CA SER A 9 -34.14 -20.10 -20.09
C SER A 9 -32.71 -19.75 -20.55
N THR A 10 -32.60 -18.98 -21.65
CA THR A 10 -31.31 -18.54 -22.18
C THR A 10 -30.61 -17.56 -21.25
N PHE A 11 -31.37 -16.66 -20.61
CA PHE A 11 -30.86 -15.71 -19.62
C PHE A 11 -30.27 -16.42 -18.40
N TYR A 12 -30.96 -17.42 -17.84
CA TYR A 12 -30.45 -18.17 -16.69
C TYR A 12 -29.22 -19.01 -17.03
N LYS A 13 -29.10 -19.53 -18.26
CA LYS A 13 -27.89 -20.23 -18.72
C LYS A 13 -26.67 -19.30 -18.79
N LEU A 14 -26.85 -18.07 -19.27
CA LEU A 14 -25.78 -17.06 -19.32
C LEU A 14 -25.37 -16.59 -17.91
N LEU A 15 -26.34 -16.43 -17.01
CA LEU A 15 -26.09 -16.05 -15.62
C LEU A 15 -25.31 -17.13 -14.85
N ILE A 16 -25.63 -18.41 -15.06
CA ILE A 16 -24.90 -19.55 -14.45
C ILE A 16 -23.45 -19.62 -14.96
N LEU A 17 -23.22 -19.36 -16.25
CA LEU A 17 -21.86 -19.34 -16.84
C LEU A 17 -20.95 -18.25 -16.27
N LEU A 18 -21.49 -17.08 -15.89
CA LEU A 18 -20.72 -16.01 -15.25
C LEU A 18 -20.31 -16.37 -13.82
N LEU A 19 -21.17 -17.08 -13.07
CA LEU A 19 -20.89 -17.48 -11.69
C LEU A 19 -19.83 -18.59 -11.61
N THR A 20 -19.75 -19.50 -12.59
CA THR A 20 -18.73 -20.56 -12.59
C THR A 20 -17.33 -20.04 -12.95
N SER A 21 -17.24 -18.91 -13.69
CA SER A 21 -15.97 -18.22 -13.98
C SER A 21 -15.35 -17.60 -12.72
N PHE A 22 -16.18 -17.04 -11.83
CA PHE A 22 -15.72 -16.38 -10.60
C PHE A 22 -15.17 -17.38 -9.55
N GLY A 23 -15.64 -18.63 -9.57
CA GLY A 23 -15.27 -19.67 -8.61
C GLY A 23 -13.89 -20.31 -8.81
N LEU A 24 -13.19 -20.03 -9.91
CA LEU A 24 -11.85 -20.57 -10.18
C LEU A 24 -10.71 -19.63 -9.74
N LEU A 25 -10.98 -18.36 -9.44
CA LEU A 25 -9.94 -17.40 -9.07
C LEU A 25 -9.66 -17.36 -7.56
N THR A 26 -10.63 -17.71 -6.71
CA THR A 26 -10.45 -17.59 -5.25
C THR A 26 -9.60 -18.72 -4.67
N ASN A 27 -9.63 -19.92 -5.26
CA ASN A 27 -8.88 -21.07 -4.75
C ASN A 27 -7.35 -20.97 -4.96
N THR A 28 -6.87 -20.15 -5.90
CA THR A 28 -5.43 -19.89 -6.04
C THR A 28 -4.94 -18.85 -5.04
N VAL A 29 -5.73 -17.79 -4.77
CA VAL A 29 -5.38 -16.75 -3.78
C VAL A 29 -5.26 -17.33 -2.36
N PHE A 30 -6.15 -18.24 -1.96
CA PHE A 30 -6.05 -18.91 -0.66
C PHE A 30 -4.88 -19.90 -0.54
N ALA A 31 -4.36 -20.43 -1.67
CA ALA A 31 -3.17 -21.29 -1.64
C ALA A 31 -1.88 -20.48 -1.46
N TYR A 32 -1.81 -19.25 -1.99
CA TYR A 32 -0.65 -18.38 -1.85
C TYR A 32 -0.49 -17.80 -0.43
N SER A 33 -1.59 -17.58 0.31
CA SER A 33 -1.51 -17.09 1.70
C SER A 33 -1.04 -18.15 2.71
N ASN A 34 -1.09 -19.44 2.36
CA ASN A 34 -0.79 -20.54 3.29
C ASN A 34 0.64 -21.10 3.18
N LEU A 35 1.54 -20.49 2.39
CA LEU A 35 2.96 -20.88 2.34
C LEU A 35 3.85 -20.10 3.32
N TYR A 36 3.32 -19.12 4.05
CA TYR A 36 4.13 -18.21 4.89
C TYR A 36 3.91 -18.32 6.40
N THR A 37 3.17 -19.31 6.92
CA THR A 37 3.10 -19.53 8.38
C THR A 37 4.06 -20.65 8.78
N THR A 38 5.33 -20.33 8.97
CA THR A 38 6.20 -21.22 9.75
C THR A 38 5.90 -21.00 11.23
N SER A 39 5.35 -22.04 11.86
CA SER A 39 5.16 -22.11 13.31
C SER A 39 6.50 -21.93 14.03
N ILE A 40 6.58 -20.98 14.96
CA ILE A 40 7.58 -21.02 16.02
C ILE A 40 6.83 -21.24 17.32
N ASN A 41 6.76 -22.51 17.70
CA ASN A 41 6.59 -22.90 19.10
C ASN A 41 7.96 -22.70 19.74
N ASP A 42 8.07 -21.80 20.70
CA ASP A 42 8.97 -21.98 21.84
C ASP A 42 8.45 -21.14 23.00
N SER A 43 7.89 -21.85 23.97
CA SER A 43 7.70 -21.35 25.32
C SER A 43 9.08 -21.17 25.94
N ASP A 44 9.47 -19.96 26.31
CA ASP A 44 10.40 -19.79 27.44
C ASP A 44 10.32 -18.40 28.09
N ASN A 45 10.28 -18.47 29.42
CA ASN A 45 10.23 -17.44 30.45
C ASN A 45 10.97 -16.11 30.18
N TYR A 46 10.28 -15.00 30.38
CA TYR A 46 10.92 -13.70 30.61
C TYR A 46 11.49 -13.60 32.03
N SER A 47 12.81 -13.50 32.14
CA SER A 47 13.47 -12.98 33.34
C SER A 47 14.37 -11.80 32.99
N THR A 48 14.20 -10.71 33.72
CA THR A 48 14.86 -9.43 33.55
C THR A 48 16.25 -9.45 34.19
N ILE A 49 17.32 -9.21 33.44
CA ILE A 49 18.64 -8.91 34.03
C ILE A 49 19.30 -7.71 33.35
N LYS A 50 19.79 -6.82 34.22
CA LYS A 50 20.47 -5.54 34.01
C LYS A 50 21.79 -5.72 33.23
N TYR A 51 22.10 -4.76 32.37
CA TYR A 51 23.38 -4.69 31.66
C TYR A 51 24.33 -3.70 32.32
N GLU A 52 25.53 -4.16 32.69
CA GLU A 52 26.71 -3.30 32.80
C GLU A 52 27.69 -3.57 31.65
N LYS A 53 28.15 -2.46 31.08
CA LYS A 53 29.08 -2.28 29.97
C LYS A 53 30.50 -2.65 30.40
N ASN A 54 31.23 -3.39 29.57
CA ASN A 54 32.65 -3.17 29.23
C ASN A 54 33.16 -4.30 28.32
N LEU A 55 33.74 -3.96 27.15
CA LEU A 55 35.08 -4.38 26.71
C LEU A 55 35.35 -3.97 25.25
N GLN A 56 36.62 -3.66 25.02
CA GLN A 56 37.21 -3.02 23.85
C GLN A 56 37.43 -4.00 22.69
N PHE A 57 37.35 -3.47 21.48
CA PHE A 57 37.55 -4.19 20.22
C PHE A 57 39.03 -4.49 19.97
N ILE A 58 39.32 -5.71 19.52
CA ILE A 58 40.52 -6.04 18.73
C ILE A 58 40.03 -6.66 17.42
N ASP A 59 40.51 -6.11 16.32
CA ASP A 59 40.23 -6.46 14.93
C ASP A 59 40.95 -7.77 14.55
N ASP A 60 40.28 -8.64 13.79
CA ASP A 60 40.90 -9.44 12.72
C ASP A 60 39.85 -10.30 11.96
N THR A 61 39.75 -10.01 10.66
CA THR A 61 39.44 -10.94 9.55
C THR A 61 38.01 -11.51 9.40
N ILE A 62 37.26 -10.85 8.50
CA ILE A 62 36.19 -11.33 7.59
C ILE A 62 35.48 -12.65 7.95
N LYS A 63 34.25 -12.55 8.48
CA LYS A 63 33.03 -13.23 7.98
C LYS A 63 31.81 -12.74 8.75
N ASN A 64 30.69 -12.66 8.02
CA ASN A 64 29.34 -12.28 8.43
C ASN A 64 28.99 -10.80 8.34
N VAL A 65 28.10 -10.55 7.39
CA VAL A 65 27.23 -9.38 7.22
C VAL A 65 26.89 -8.76 8.58
N LYS A 66 27.35 -7.53 8.81
CA LYS A 66 26.80 -6.71 9.89
C LYS A 66 25.31 -6.54 9.60
N THR A 67 24.51 -7.20 10.42
CA THR A 67 23.16 -6.78 10.76
C THR A 67 23.14 -5.26 10.86
N VAL A 68 22.28 -4.63 10.07
CA VAL A 68 21.97 -3.21 10.19
C VAL A 68 21.62 -2.96 11.66
N ASP A 69 22.44 -2.18 12.35
CA ASP A 69 22.16 -1.74 13.72
C ASP A 69 20.76 -1.13 13.70
N SER A 70 19.82 -1.76 14.40
CA SER A 70 18.52 -1.16 14.64
C SER A 70 18.76 0.08 15.51
N ILE A 71 18.86 1.24 14.85
CA ILE A 71 18.79 2.53 15.51
C ILE A 71 17.45 2.54 16.23
N ALA A 72 17.49 2.51 17.56
CA ALA A 72 16.31 2.66 18.39
C ALA A 72 15.66 4.00 18.02
N LEU A 73 14.55 3.92 17.28
CA LEU A 73 13.74 5.08 16.97
C LEU A 73 13.27 5.68 18.31
N PRO A 74 13.45 6.99 18.52
CA PRO A 74 12.89 7.63 19.70
C PRO A 74 11.39 7.35 19.71
N LYS A 75 10.87 6.89 20.85
CA LYS A 75 9.43 6.73 21.08
C LYS A 75 8.80 8.12 21.10
N THR A 76 8.56 8.67 19.92
CA THR A 76 7.76 9.87 19.75
C THR A 76 6.35 9.49 20.18
N ASN A 77 5.80 10.24 21.14
CA ASN A 77 4.37 10.28 21.40
C ASN A 77 3.71 10.97 20.20
N SER A 78 3.73 10.33 19.04
CA SER A 78 3.12 10.85 17.83
C SER A 78 1.68 10.39 17.85
N ASN A 79 0.76 11.34 17.88
CA ASN A 79 -0.61 11.09 17.47
C ASN A 79 -0.63 10.87 15.93
N MET A 80 0.12 9.87 15.43
CA MET A 80 0.16 9.37 14.03
C MET A 80 -1.13 8.62 13.67
N ALA A 81 -2.25 8.98 14.32
CA ALA A 81 -3.45 8.19 14.25
C ALA A 81 -4.29 8.71 13.08
N PHE A 82 -4.29 7.93 12.01
CA PHE A 82 -5.48 7.82 11.18
C PHE A 82 -6.60 7.19 12.03
N ASP A 83 -7.85 7.62 11.81
CA ASP A 83 -9.00 7.09 12.55
C ASP A 83 -9.31 5.64 12.15
N TYR A 84 -8.90 5.25 10.93
CA TYR A 84 -9.05 3.92 10.37
C TYR A 84 -7.71 3.34 9.88
N PRO A 85 -7.61 2.00 9.69
CA PRO A 85 -6.44 1.40 9.07
C PRO A 85 -6.18 1.96 7.67
N VAL A 86 -4.92 2.25 7.39
CA VAL A 86 -4.44 2.60 6.05
C VAL A 86 -3.73 1.37 5.47
N TYR A 87 -4.14 0.93 4.28
CA TYR A 87 -3.41 -0.06 3.52
C TYR A 87 -2.57 0.65 2.46
N TYR A 88 -1.35 0.19 2.27
CA TYR A 88 -0.45 0.74 1.27
C TYR A 88 0.40 -0.37 0.68
N ASP A 89 0.71 -0.25 -0.61
CA ASP A 89 1.56 -1.19 -1.34
C ASP A 89 2.27 -0.47 -2.49
N ALA A 90 3.39 -1.03 -2.94
CA ALA A 90 4.14 -0.53 -4.07
C ALA A 90 4.96 -1.65 -4.69
N GLU A 91 5.08 -1.66 -6.02
CA GLU A 91 5.76 -2.73 -6.75
C GLU A 91 7.28 -2.62 -6.67
N ASP A 92 7.83 -1.41 -6.76
CA ASP A 92 9.28 -1.21 -6.77
C ASP A 92 9.83 -1.07 -5.35
N SER A 93 9.36 -0.07 -4.60
CA SER A 93 9.88 0.14 -3.24
C SER A 93 8.99 0.95 -2.30
N LEU A 94 9.22 0.73 -1.01
CA LEU A 94 8.62 1.47 0.10
C LEU A 94 9.75 2.04 0.97
N LEU A 95 9.76 3.36 1.16
CA LEU A 95 10.71 4.04 2.04
C LEU A 95 9.98 4.76 3.17
N PHE A 96 10.35 4.46 4.41
CA PHE A 96 9.80 5.12 5.60
C PHE A 96 10.82 6.08 6.21
N ASP A 97 10.42 7.34 6.35
CA ASP A 97 11.12 8.33 7.16
C ASP A 97 10.38 8.48 8.50
N PHE A 98 10.86 7.77 9.52
CA PHE A 98 10.26 7.80 10.85
C PHE A 98 10.46 9.14 11.59
N VAL A 99 11.49 9.92 11.21
CA VAL A 99 11.76 11.22 11.83
C VAL A 99 10.74 12.24 11.35
N ARG A 100 10.48 12.25 10.03
CA ARG A 100 9.47 13.12 9.42
C ARG A 100 8.06 12.53 9.45
N GLN A 101 7.94 11.25 9.81
CA GLN A 101 6.70 10.48 9.76
C GLN A 101 6.08 10.52 8.36
N LYS A 102 6.87 10.09 7.38
CA LYS A 102 6.46 9.98 5.98
C LYS A 102 6.72 8.59 5.42
N ALA A 103 5.87 8.16 4.50
CA ALA A 103 6.11 7.02 3.63
C ALA A 103 6.19 7.48 2.18
N TYR A 104 7.08 6.87 1.42
CA TYR A 104 7.28 7.10 0.00
C TYR A 104 7.12 5.75 -0.72
N LEU A 105 6.17 5.70 -1.65
CA LEU A 105 5.77 4.50 -2.37
C LEU A 105 6.11 4.70 -3.86
N TYR A 106 6.83 3.75 -4.44
CA TYR A 106 7.35 3.84 -5.81
C TYR A 106 6.91 2.67 -6.67
N GLY A 107 6.48 2.96 -7.89
CA GLY A 107 6.09 2.01 -8.91
C GLY A 107 4.74 1.38 -8.59
N ASN A 108 3.71 1.68 -9.40
CA ASN A 108 2.35 1.16 -9.20
C ASN A 108 1.89 1.21 -7.74
N ALA A 109 2.16 2.33 -7.06
CA ALA A 109 1.83 2.56 -5.68
C ALA A 109 0.31 2.60 -5.45
N ILE A 110 -0.14 2.04 -4.34
CA ILE A 110 -1.54 1.94 -3.93
C ILE A 110 -1.67 2.43 -2.50
N VAL A 111 -2.67 3.25 -2.22
CA VAL A 111 -3.10 3.63 -0.87
C VAL A 111 -4.61 3.46 -0.76
N ILE A 112 -5.07 2.72 0.25
CA ILE A 112 -6.48 2.50 0.54
C ILE A 112 -6.79 2.98 1.95
N TYR A 113 -7.80 3.84 2.06
CA TYR A 113 -8.30 4.37 3.33
C TYR A 113 -9.83 4.48 3.30
N GLU A 114 -10.52 3.78 4.21
CA GLU A 114 -11.99 3.65 4.15
C GLU A 114 -12.46 3.14 2.77
N SER A 115 -13.27 3.95 2.04
CA SER A 115 -13.74 3.69 0.67
C SER A 115 -12.82 4.26 -0.41
N ILE A 116 -11.79 5.02 -0.01
CA ILE A 116 -10.88 5.70 -0.92
C ILE A 116 -9.80 4.73 -1.38
N ASN A 117 -9.57 4.68 -2.68
CA ASN A 117 -8.46 4.01 -3.32
C ASN A 117 -7.70 5.01 -4.20
N LEU A 118 -6.41 5.21 -3.92
CA LEU A 118 -5.51 6.07 -4.67
C LEU A 118 -4.37 5.23 -5.24
N THR A 119 -4.24 5.21 -6.56
CA THR A 119 -3.12 4.56 -7.25
C THR A 119 -2.30 5.57 -8.03
N ALA A 120 -0.98 5.46 -8.08
CA ALA A 120 -0.10 6.30 -8.88
C ALA A 120 1.29 5.65 -9.04
N ASP A 121 2.15 6.19 -9.91
CA ASP A 121 3.53 5.71 -9.98
C ASP A 121 4.37 6.16 -8.79
N PHE A 122 4.01 7.29 -8.17
CA PHE A 122 4.59 7.75 -6.91
C PHE A 122 3.51 8.27 -5.96
N ILE A 123 3.59 7.87 -4.69
CA ILE A 123 2.79 8.41 -3.60
C ILE A 123 3.69 8.74 -2.40
N GLU A 124 3.60 9.99 -1.92
CA GLU A 124 4.09 10.41 -0.60
C GLU A 124 2.90 10.46 0.37
N MET A 125 3.06 9.85 1.54
CA MET A 125 2.09 9.88 2.63
C MET A 125 2.71 10.54 3.86
N ASP A 126 2.04 11.55 4.42
CA ASP A 126 2.43 12.22 5.67
C ASP A 126 1.48 11.81 6.80
N PHE A 127 2.01 11.07 7.78
CA PHE A 127 1.24 10.55 8.90
C PHE A 127 0.92 11.62 9.97
N ASN A 128 1.63 12.76 9.99
CA ASN A 128 1.30 13.86 10.92
C ASN A 128 0.06 14.61 10.45
N THR A 129 -0.02 14.86 9.14
CA THR A 129 -1.05 15.71 8.55
C THR A 129 -2.23 14.89 8.03
N ASN A 130 -2.06 13.57 7.85
CA ASN A 130 -3.00 12.67 7.18
C ASN A 130 -3.21 13.07 5.72
N GLU A 131 -2.11 13.45 5.06
CA GLU A 131 -2.11 13.91 3.68
C GLU A 131 -1.39 12.91 2.78
N VAL A 132 -1.88 12.74 1.56
CA VAL A 132 -1.19 12.09 0.46
C VAL A 132 -0.93 13.06 -0.67
N TYR A 133 0.21 12.90 -1.30
CA TYR A 133 0.63 13.59 -2.51
C TYR A 133 1.05 12.56 -3.55
N ALA A 134 0.38 12.55 -4.69
CA ALA A 134 0.56 11.56 -5.73
C ALA A 134 0.77 12.23 -7.09
N TYR A 135 1.66 11.66 -7.90
CA TYR A 135 1.92 12.09 -9.28
C TYR A 135 2.47 10.94 -10.12
N GLY A 136 2.39 11.09 -11.45
CA GLY A 136 2.97 10.15 -12.41
C GLY A 136 4.40 10.54 -12.79
N ILE A 137 5.22 9.58 -13.23
CA ILE A 137 6.62 9.81 -13.59
C ILE A 137 6.74 10.03 -15.11
N GLU A 138 7.49 11.06 -15.51
CA GLU A 138 7.81 11.33 -16.90
C GLU A 138 8.91 10.38 -17.39
N ASP A 139 8.68 9.72 -18.53
CA ASP A 139 9.66 8.87 -19.17
C ASP A 139 10.71 9.69 -19.96
N SER A 140 11.71 9.01 -20.52
CA SER A 140 12.76 9.65 -21.33
C SER A 140 12.26 10.34 -22.61
N LEU A 141 11.02 10.07 -23.03
CA LEU A 141 10.38 10.62 -24.22
C LEU A 141 9.41 11.76 -23.88
N GLY A 142 9.25 12.09 -22.59
CA GLY A 142 8.36 13.15 -22.11
C GLY A 142 6.92 12.71 -21.84
N ASN A 143 6.63 11.40 -21.86
CA ASN A 143 5.30 10.91 -21.54
C ASN A 143 5.17 10.65 -20.05
N VAL A 144 4.11 11.18 -19.43
CA VAL A 144 3.80 10.92 -18.02
C VAL A 144 3.08 9.58 -17.91
N ASN A 145 3.71 8.63 -17.21
CA ASN A 145 3.16 7.31 -16.90
C ASN A 145 2.64 7.23 -15.46
N GLY A 146 1.68 6.34 -15.23
CA GLY A 146 1.13 6.06 -13.89
C GLY A 146 0.54 7.30 -13.21
N LYS A 147 -0.25 8.08 -13.96
CA LYS A 147 -0.98 9.21 -13.39
C LYS A 147 -1.85 8.77 -12.21
N PRO A 148 -1.98 9.60 -11.18
CA PRO A 148 -2.87 9.35 -10.07
C PRO A 148 -4.31 9.07 -10.49
N LEU A 149 -4.84 7.93 -10.05
CA LEU A 149 -6.25 7.59 -10.13
C LEU A 149 -6.81 7.54 -8.70
N PHE A 150 -7.74 8.43 -8.41
CA PHE A 150 -8.46 8.48 -7.15
C PHE A 150 -9.87 7.94 -7.35
N THR A 151 -10.25 6.97 -6.54
CA THR A 151 -11.60 6.38 -6.51
C THR A 151 -12.18 6.51 -5.12
N ASP A 152 -13.40 7.02 -5.02
CA ASP A 152 -14.18 7.03 -3.78
C ASP A 152 -15.62 6.59 -4.09
N ASN A 153 -15.96 5.36 -3.70
CA ASN A 153 -17.22 4.71 -4.03
C ASN A 153 -17.46 4.65 -5.56
N GLU A 154 -18.41 5.43 -6.09
CA GLU A 154 -18.76 5.47 -7.51
C GLU A 154 -18.02 6.58 -8.28
N GLU A 155 -17.36 7.49 -7.57
CA GLU A 155 -16.64 8.61 -8.15
C GLU A 155 -15.20 8.21 -8.46
N ASN A 156 -14.73 8.54 -9.66
CA ASN A 156 -13.36 8.31 -10.10
C ASN A 156 -12.81 9.56 -10.80
N PHE A 157 -11.55 9.87 -10.52
CA PHE A 157 -10.87 11.03 -11.07
C PHE A 157 -9.41 10.68 -11.35
N GLU A 158 -8.95 11.06 -12.54
CA GLU A 158 -7.55 11.00 -12.93
C GLU A 158 -7.02 12.42 -13.07
N ALA A 159 -5.80 12.68 -12.59
CA ALA A 159 -5.16 13.99 -12.69
C ALA A 159 -3.63 13.83 -12.76
N ASP A 160 -2.90 14.85 -13.22
CA ASP A 160 -1.43 14.80 -13.23
C ASP A 160 -0.85 14.81 -11.82
N THR A 161 -1.54 15.47 -10.89
CA THR A 161 -1.15 15.49 -9.48
C THR A 161 -2.39 15.55 -8.59
N ILE A 162 -2.39 14.74 -7.53
CA ILE A 162 -3.42 14.75 -6.50
C ILE A 162 -2.76 15.01 -5.16
N ARG A 163 -3.30 15.97 -4.41
CA ARG A 163 -2.98 16.17 -2.99
C ARG A 163 -4.26 16.10 -2.18
N TYR A 164 -4.35 15.18 -1.23
CA TYR A 164 -5.59 14.92 -0.51
C TYR A 164 -5.34 14.68 0.98
N ASN A 165 -6.16 15.30 1.82
CA ASN A 165 -6.13 15.13 3.26
C ASN A 165 -7.30 14.26 3.73
N PHE A 166 -7.01 13.05 4.21
CA PHE A 166 -8.01 12.06 4.59
C PHE A 166 -8.88 12.48 5.77
N ARG A 167 -8.32 13.25 6.72
CA ARG A 167 -9.05 13.70 7.90
C ARG A 167 -10.06 14.80 7.56
N SER A 168 -9.64 15.80 6.80
CA SER A 168 -10.51 16.95 6.44
C SER A 168 -11.35 16.69 5.19
N LYS A 169 -11.09 15.61 4.47
CA LYS A 169 -11.71 15.24 3.18
C LYS A 169 -11.58 16.32 2.12
N LYS A 170 -10.45 17.05 2.12
CA LYS A 170 -10.15 18.13 1.18
C LYS A 170 -8.97 17.75 0.30
N GLY A 171 -9.07 18.04 -0.99
CA GLY A 171 -7.99 17.82 -1.93
C GLY A 171 -7.87 18.91 -2.99
N ILE A 172 -6.71 18.93 -3.62
CA ILE A 172 -6.40 19.76 -4.78
C ILE A 172 -5.91 18.82 -5.87
N ILE A 173 -6.54 18.91 -7.03
CA ILE A 173 -6.11 18.25 -8.26
C ILE A 173 -5.46 19.29 -9.16
N LYS A 174 -4.41 18.90 -9.87
CA LYS A 174 -3.77 19.73 -10.90
C LYS A 174 -3.71 18.95 -12.20
N GLU A 175 -4.12 19.60 -13.26
CA GLU A 175 -3.89 19.18 -14.64
C GLU A 175 -2.83 20.10 -15.23
N VAL A 176 -1.76 19.51 -15.75
CA VAL A 176 -0.74 20.17 -16.54
C VAL A 176 -1.18 20.06 -17.99
N THR A 177 -1.94 21.06 -18.45
CA THR A 177 -2.21 21.21 -19.88
C THR A 177 -0.92 21.74 -20.54
N SER A 178 -0.13 20.86 -21.14
CA SER A 178 0.93 21.30 -22.05
C SER A 178 0.29 21.79 -23.33
N GLU A 179 0.03 23.10 -23.42
CA GLU A 179 -0.27 23.79 -24.68
C GLU A 179 1.05 23.91 -25.48
N PHE A 180 1.05 23.37 -26.71
CA PHE A 180 2.13 23.53 -27.69
C PHE A 180 1.66 24.43 -28.84
#